data_AF-A0A8S3SW40-F1
#
_entry.id   AF-A0A8S3SW40-F1
#
_cell.length_a   1.000
_cell.length_b   1.000
_cell.length_c   1.000
_cell.angle_alpha   90.00
_cell.angle_beta   90.00
_cell.angle_gamma   90.00
#
_symmetry.space_group_name_H-M   'P 1'
#
loop_
_entity.id
_entity.type
_entity.pdbx_description
1 polymer ?
#
loop_
_entity_poly.entity_id
_entity_poly.type
_entity_poly.pdbx_seq_one_letter_code
_entity_poly.pdbx_strand_id
1 'polypeptide(L)'
;MRPLKSSDIRNQLNEQLRCLENRLEIQVAMVQEIQEFFRRKAEVELEYSRNLEKLVKSTKLRHRQEKQKREHWSLFSTFTCWQQLLDITKKESRDHGSYGDVCNNQLAHRLGDIIDNSRRIFNRCKNVGDESHEEIMKALTELQSAMKTYHAYQSDSKSAEAKLKTVETQKAKLEQQLAGKNATSNRKLKSFNRQTEKRETKYMDNKKKALKARNDYLLGIESANASINRYFADDCSDLMDCMDFGYHNSVRCSMLVYQSCHKNLAKGHNNACEVVNKCVGDLDAQSDKQRFIELYNSAFMLPKKFEFQPYRGDEVQQVSAQKSVQDDILQRYHAIGDRLRDLRLENDEVWKTLEETEKSLNDKINIKDYDVSTFFLEENHPPKSPHEAAKRRGIE
;
A
#
# COMPACT_ATOMS: atom_id res chain seq x y z
N MET A 1 5.85 -42.02 -26.79
CA MET A 1 5.26 -40.69 -27.10
C MET A 1 4.69 -40.73 -28.51
N ARG A 2 3.41 -40.38 -28.71
CA ARG A 2 2.85 -40.21 -30.06
C ARG A 2 3.53 -38.99 -30.71
N PRO A 3 3.82 -38.99 -32.02
CA PRO A 3 4.27 -37.77 -32.68
C PRO A 3 3.16 -36.71 -32.56
N LEU A 4 3.46 -35.60 -31.88
CA LEU A 4 2.57 -34.45 -31.78
C LEU A 4 2.24 -33.98 -33.20
N LYS A 5 0.95 -33.90 -33.52
CA LYS A 5 0.53 -33.36 -34.81
C LYS A 5 0.68 -31.84 -34.76
N SER A 6 1.02 -31.22 -35.89
CA SER A 6 1.11 -29.75 -36.00
C SER A 6 -0.17 -29.02 -35.51
N SER A 7 -1.34 -29.66 -35.61
CA SER A 7 -2.60 -29.15 -35.05
C SER A 7 -2.57 -28.99 -33.53
N ASP A 8 -1.89 -29.90 -32.83
CA ASP A 8 -1.87 -29.94 -31.36
C ASP A 8 -0.97 -28.82 -30.83
N ILE A 9 0.16 -28.57 -31.50
CA ILE A 9 1.08 -27.47 -31.20
C ILE A 9 0.38 -26.12 -31.42
N ARG A 10 -0.30 -25.92 -32.56
CA ARG A 10 -1.04 -24.67 -32.83
C ARG A 10 -2.07 -24.36 -31.73
N ASN A 11 -2.82 -25.37 -31.28
CA ASN A 11 -3.80 -25.20 -30.21
C ASN A 11 -3.14 -24.82 -28.89
N GLN A 12 -2.01 -25.44 -28.56
CA GLN A 12 -1.23 -25.12 -27.36
C GLN A 12 -0.70 -23.68 -27.37
N LEU A 13 -0.15 -23.24 -28.51
CA LEU A 13 0.35 -21.87 -28.69
C LEU A 13 -0.78 -20.83 -28.52
N ASN A 14 -1.94 -21.06 -29.14
CA ASN A 14 -3.11 -20.19 -28.97
C ASN A 14 -3.60 -20.12 -27.52
N GLU A 15 -3.55 -21.24 -26.80
CA GLU A 15 -3.95 -21.28 -25.39
C GLU A 15 -2.96 -20.55 -24.49
N GLN A 16 -1.66 -20.57 -24.82
CA GLN A 16 -0.66 -19.78 -24.10
C GLN A 16 -0.96 -18.28 -24.20
N LEU A 17 -1.31 -17.75 -25.37
CA LEU A 17 -1.67 -16.33 -25.51
C LEU A 17 -2.90 -15.96 -24.69
N ARG A 18 -3.92 -16.83 -24.63
CA ARG A 18 -5.08 -16.62 -23.75
C ARG A 18 -4.70 -16.61 -22.28
N CYS A 19 -3.81 -17.51 -21.87
CA CYS A 19 -3.31 -17.54 -20.50
C CYS A 19 -2.55 -16.26 -20.15
N LEU A 20 -1.74 -15.72 -21.06
CA LEU A 20 -1.03 -14.45 -20.90
C LEU A 20 -2.01 -13.26 -20.83
N GLU A 21 -3.05 -13.26 -21.66
CA GLU A 21 -4.11 -12.24 -21.63
C GLU A 21 -4.87 -12.26 -20.29
N ASN A 22 -5.28 -13.43 -19.81
CA ASN A 22 -5.92 -13.58 -18.50
C ASN A 22 -5.00 -13.15 -17.35
N ARG A 23 -3.68 -13.40 -17.45
CA ARG A 23 -2.71 -12.90 -16.47
C ARG A 23 -2.69 -11.38 -16.40
N LEU A 24 -2.68 -10.69 -17.54
CA LEU A 24 -2.81 -9.23 -17.59
C LEU A 24 -4.12 -8.77 -16.95
N GLU A 25 -5.24 -9.40 -17.29
CA GLU A 25 -6.56 -9.02 -16.76
C GLU A 25 -6.60 -9.10 -15.23
N ILE A 26 -6.03 -10.14 -14.64
CA ILE A 26 -5.91 -10.29 -13.19
C ILE A 26 -5.08 -9.14 -12.58
N GLN A 27 -3.92 -8.83 -13.17
CA GLN A 27 -3.05 -7.75 -12.68
C GLN A 27 -3.73 -6.37 -12.79
N VAL A 28 -4.41 -6.10 -13.90
CA VAL A 28 -5.15 -4.85 -14.13
C VAL A 28 -6.32 -4.74 -13.15
N ALA A 29 -7.09 -5.81 -12.95
CA ALA A 29 -8.20 -5.82 -12.02
C ALA A 29 -7.75 -5.49 -10.58
N MET A 30 -6.65 -6.11 -10.12
CA MET A 30 -6.09 -5.80 -8.79
C MET A 30 -5.69 -4.33 -8.65
N VAL A 31 -5.01 -3.75 -9.65
CA VAL A 31 -4.60 -2.34 -9.60
C VAL A 31 -5.81 -1.40 -9.68
N GLN A 32 -6.83 -1.77 -10.46
CA GLN A 32 -8.05 -1.00 -10.61
C GLN A 32 -8.86 -0.94 -9.30
N GLU A 33 -8.96 -2.05 -8.57
CA GLU A 33 -9.58 -2.07 -7.24
C GLU A 33 -8.82 -1.18 -6.24
N ILE A 34 -7.47 -1.23 -6.26
CA ILE A 34 -6.64 -0.35 -5.42
C ILE A 34 -6.84 1.13 -5.82
N GLN A 35 -6.93 1.43 -7.11
CA GLN A 35 -7.17 2.78 -7.61
C GLN A 35 -8.51 3.33 -7.12
N GLU A 36 -9.57 2.53 -7.25
CA GLU A 36 -10.92 2.91 -6.83
C GLU A 36 -11.00 3.10 -5.31
N PHE A 37 -10.33 2.22 -4.54
CA PHE A 37 -10.20 2.40 -3.10
C PHE A 37 -9.59 3.76 -2.75
N PHE A 38 -8.50 4.18 -3.40
CA PHE A 38 -7.89 5.47 -3.12
C PHE A 38 -8.75 6.67 -3.54
N ARG A 39 -9.57 6.55 -4.60
CA ARG A 39 -10.56 7.60 -4.93
C ARG A 39 -11.59 7.77 -3.82
N ARG A 40 -12.20 6.67 -3.36
CA ARG A 40 -13.17 6.69 -2.26
C ARG A 40 -12.53 7.15 -0.95
N LYS A 41 -11.30 6.70 -0.68
CA LYS A 41 -10.54 7.16 0.49
C LYS A 41 -10.31 8.66 0.43
N ALA A 42 -9.96 9.22 -0.73
CA ALA A 42 -9.81 10.66 -0.89
C ALA A 42 -11.10 11.42 -0.58
N GLU A 43 -12.26 10.94 -1.02
CA GLU A 43 -13.55 11.56 -0.72
C GLU A 43 -13.80 11.62 0.80
N VAL A 44 -13.57 10.52 1.50
CA VAL A 44 -13.73 10.43 2.96
C VAL A 44 -12.77 11.39 3.69
N GLU A 45 -11.51 11.42 3.28
CA GLU A 45 -10.49 12.32 3.87
C GLU A 45 -10.83 13.80 3.65
N LEU A 46 -11.27 14.15 2.44
CA LEU A 46 -11.68 15.51 2.10
C LEU A 46 -12.96 15.92 2.84
N GLU A 47 -13.91 15.00 3.04
CA GLU A 47 -15.10 15.28 3.85
C GLU A 47 -14.74 15.52 5.32
N TYR A 48 -13.90 14.66 5.90
CA TYR A 48 -13.41 14.82 7.27
C TYR A 48 -12.68 16.17 7.43
N SER A 49 -11.78 16.50 6.49
CA SER A 49 -11.09 17.79 6.42
C SER A 49 -12.05 18.98 6.46
N ARG A 50 -13.10 18.97 5.61
CA ARG A 50 -14.11 20.04 5.56
C ARG A 50 -14.91 20.15 6.86
N ASN A 51 -15.26 19.03 7.47
CA ASN A 51 -16.01 19.00 8.72
C ASN A 51 -15.20 19.60 9.88
N LEU A 52 -13.91 19.26 9.98
CA LEU A 52 -13.00 19.87 10.96
C LEU A 52 -12.83 21.38 10.70
N GLU A 53 -12.69 21.81 9.44
CA GLU A 53 -12.56 23.23 9.11
C GLU A 53 -13.83 24.01 9.51
N LYS A 54 -15.01 23.43 9.24
CA LYS A 54 -16.30 23.99 9.61
C LYS A 54 -16.45 24.13 11.12
N LEU A 55 -16.02 23.13 11.89
CA LEU A 55 -16.02 23.16 13.37
C LEU A 55 -15.17 24.31 13.90
N VAL A 56 -13.95 24.49 13.37
CA VAL A 56 -13.07 25.59 13.78
C VAL A 56 -13.66 26.95 13.38
N LYS A 57 -14.16 27.08 12.14
CA LYS A 57 -14.75 28.33 11.64
C LYS A 57 -15.97 28.73 12.46
N SER A 58 -16.89 27.81 12.75
CA SER A 58 -18.09 28.09 13.55
C SER A 58 -17.74 28.50 14.97
N THR A 59 -16.75 27.83 15.59
CA THR A 59 -16.29 28.14 16.94
C THR A 59 -15.64 29.51 17.02
N LYS A 60 -14.78 29.87 16.05
CA LYS A 60 -14.17 31.20 15.96
C LYS A 60 -15.19 32.30 15.66
N LEU A 61 -16.20 32.02 14.83
CA LEU A 61 -17.29 32.97 14.54
C LEU A 61 -18.10 33.28 15.81
N ARG A 62 -18.55 32.25 16.54
CA ARG A 62 -19.25 32.41 17.82
C ARG A 62 -18.42 33.21 18.82
N HIS A 63 -17.11 32.95 18.89
CA HIS A 63 -16.22 33.72 19.75
C HIS A 63 -16.15 35.20 19.39
N ARG A 64 -16.14 35.55 18.09
CA ARG A 64 -16.18 36.94 17.64
C ARG A 64 -17.52 37.62 17.91
N GLN A 65 -18.63 36.90 17.77
CA GLN A 65 -19.98 37.45 18.00
C GLN A 65 -20.21 37.83 19.47
N GLU A 66 -19.60 37.10 20.41
CA GLU A 66 -19.72 37.37 21.84
C GLU A 66 -18.54 38.17 22.42
N LYS A 67 -17.84 38.97 21.60
CA LYS A 67 -16.62 39.69 22.00
C LYS A 67 -16.78 40.48 23.31
N GLN A 68 -17.92 41.14 23.53
CA GLN A 68 -18.19 41.92 24.74
C GLN A 68 -18.20 41.06 26.02
N LYS A 69 -18.65 39.80 25.94
CA LYS A 69 -18.69 38.87 27.08
C LYS A 69 -17.36 38.15 27.31
N ARG A 70 -16.46 38.23 26.34
CA ARG A 70 -15.20 37.47 26.29
C ARG A 70 -13.97 38.38 26.28
N GLU A 71 -14.18 39.62 26.71
CA GLU A 71 -13.10 40.58 26.88
C GLU A 71 -12.07 40.04 27.88
N HIS A 72 -10.79 40.33 27.64
CA HIS A 72 -9.69 39.92 28.52
C HIS A 72 -9.45 38.41 28.67
N TRP A 73 -10.19 37.53 27.97
CA TRP A 73 -9.94 36.08 28.00
C TRP A 73 -8.49 35.74 27.70
N SER A 74 -7.85 36.47 26.80
CA SER A 74 -6.44 36.29 26.43
C SER A 74 -5.43 36.49 27.56
N LEU A 75 -5.85 36.99 28.72
CA LEU A 75 -4.99 37.10 29.89
C LEU A 75 -4.85 35.76 30.64
N PHE A 76 -5.73 34.79 30.42
CA PHE A 76 -5.79 33.58 31.24
C PHE A 76 -5.17 32.37 30.54
N SER A 77 -4.47 31.53 31.29
CA SER A 77 -3.81 30.32 30.79
C SER A 77 -4.79 29.33 30.12
N THR A 78 -6.01 29.21 30.65
CA THR A 78 -7.09 28.40 30.06
C THR A 78 -7.49 28.86 28.66
N PHE A 79 -7.38 30.16 28.34
CA PHE A 79 -7.66 30.64 26.99
C PHE A 79 -6.61 30.17 25.99
N THR A 80 -5.35 30.08 26.39
CA THR A 80 -4.28 29.51 25.56
C THR A 80 -4.60 28.06 25.22
N CYS A 81 -5.09 27.26 26.18
CA CYS A 81 -5.56 25.89 25.93
C CYS A 81 -6.66 25.87 24.85
N TRP A 82 -7.69 26.70 25.00
CA TRP A 82 -8.77 26.81 24.01
C TRP A 82 -8.27 27.21 22.62
N GLN A 83 -7.33 28.16 22.54
CA GLN A 83 -6.77 28.60 21.27
C GLN A 83 -5.97 27.47 20.59
N GLN A 84 -5.13 26.77 21.35
CA GLN A 84 -4.33 25.67 20.80
C GLN A 84 -5.20 24.49 20.35
N LEU A 85 -6.30 24.19 21.04
CA LEU A 85 -7.28 23.18 20.58
C LEU A 85 -7.82 23.51 19.17
N LEU A 86 -8.17 24.77 18.92
CA LEU A 86 -8.66 25.19 17.61
C LEU A 86 -7.57 25.16 16.53
N ASP A 87 -6.34 25.51 16.90
CA ASP A 87 -5.23 25.56 15.95
C ASP A 87 -4.71 24.15 15.60
N ILE A 88 -4.70 23.22 16.56
CA ILE A 88 -4.48 21.77 16.35
C ILE A 88 -5.54 21.22 15.40
N THR A 89 -6.83 21.42 15.70
CA THR A 89 -7.94 20.93 14.86
C THR A 89 -7.86 21.51 13.44
N LYS A 90 -7.46 22.77 13.30
CA LYS A 90 -7.24 23.41 11.99
C LYS A 90 -6.04 22.82 11.25
N LYS A 91 -4.98 22.43 11.96
CA LYS A 91 -3.83 21.75 11.36
C LYS A 91 -4.23 20.35 10.88
N GLU A 92 -4.96 19.59 11.69
CA GLU A 92 -5.50 18.28 11.34
C GLU A 92 -6.38 18.36 10.09
N SER A 93 -7.32 19.31 10.03
CA SER A 93 -8.11 19.59 8.82
C SER A 93 -7.25 19.75 7.56
N ARG A 94 -6.17 20.54 7.62
CA ARG A 94 -5.26 20.75 6.48
C ARG A 94 -4.47 19.50 6.10
N ASP A 95 -4.05 18.72 7.09
CA ASP A 95 -3.28 17.50 6.88
C ASP A 95 -4.13 16.42 6.21
N HIS A 96 -5.36 16.22 6.69
CA HIS A 96 -6.33 15.32 6.06
C HIS A 96 -6.75 15.80 4.66
N GLY A 97 -6.87 17.11 4.46
CA GLY A 97 -7.11 17.68 3.13
C GLY A 97 -5.98 17.35 2.14
N SER A 98 -4.74 17.57 2.57
CA SER A 98 -3.54 17.25 1.79
C SER A 98 -3.42 15.74 1.52
N TYR A 99 -3.76 14.90 2.50
CA TYR A 99 -3.77 13.46 2.34
C TYR A 99 -4.83 13.00 1.33
N GLY A 100 -6.04 13.56 1.38
CA GLY A 100 -7.08 13.35 0.38
C GLY A 100 -6.61 13.72 -1.03
N ASP A 101 -5.96 14.88 -1.20
CA ASP A 101 -5.41 15.31 -2.48
C ASP A 101 -4.31 14.37 -3.00
N VAL A 102 -3.43 13.85 -2.14
CA VAL A 102 -2.42 12.85 -2.52
C VAL A 102 -3.07 11.55 -2.97
N CYS A 103 -4.10 11.08 -2.26
CA CYS A 103 -4.86 9.88 -2.64
C CYS A 103 -5.48 10.03 -4.04
N ASN A 104 -6.15 11.16 -4.30
CA ASN A 104 -6.84 11.35 -5.58
C ASN A 104 -5.88 11.70 -6.73
N ASN A 105 -5.01 12.68 -6.54
CA ASN A 105 -4.26 13.29 -7.63
C ASN A 105 -2.94 12.57 -7.92
N GLN A 106 -2.33 11.93 -6.92
CA GLN A 106 -1.06 11.24 -7.10
C GLN A 106 -1.24 9.72 -7.15
N LEU A 107 -1.87 9.12 -6.13
CA LEU A 107 -2.01 7.67 -6.03
C LEU A 107 -2.96 7.13 -7.11
N ALA A 108 -4.17 7.67 -7.22
CA ALA A 108 -5.14 7.18 -8.20
C ALA A 108 -4.63 7.40 -9.65
N HIS A 109 -3.98 8.53 -9.94
CA HIS A 109 -3.38 8.77 -11.26
C HIS A 109 -2.26 7.76 -11.55
N ARG A 110 -1.30 7.58 -10.64
CA ARG A 110 -0.18 6.64 -10.81
C ARG A 110 -0.66 5.21 -11.02
N LEU A 111 -1.71 4.78 -10.29
CA LEU A 111 -2.31 3.45 -10.48
C LEU A 111 -3.00 3.33 -11.84
N GLY A 112 -3.60 4.41 -12.34
CA GLY A 112 -4.10 4.48 -13.73
C GLY A 112 -2.98 4.30 -14.75
N ASP A 113 -1.86 5.00 -14.57
CA ASP A 113 -0.68 4.86 -15.44
C ASP A 113 -0.14 3.43 -15.43
N ILE A 114 -0.17 2.74 -14.28
CA ILE A 114 0.25 1.32 -14.19
C ILE A 114 -0.67 0.43 -15.05
N ILE A 115 -1.99 0.64 -14.99
CA ILE A 115 -2.96 -0.11 -15.80
C ILE A 115 -2.69 0.10 -17.30
N ASP A 116 -2.56 1.36 -17.73
CA ASP A 116 -2.37 1.70 -19.14
C ASP A 116 -1.02 1.20 -19.66
N ASN A 117 0.04 1.33 -18.87
CA ASN A 117 1.36 0.81 -19.23
C ASN A 117 1.37 -0.72 -19.29
N SER A 118 0.73 -1.41 -18.35
CA SER A 118 0.65 -2.88 -18.37
C SER A 118 -0.05 -3.39 -19.63
N ARG A 119 -1.17 -2.75 -20.03
CA ARG A 119 -1.87 -3.04 -21.29
C ARG A 119 -0.99 -2.77 -22.51
N ARG A 120 -0.27 -1.65 -22.51
CA ARG A 120 0.63 -1.27 -23.62
C ARG A 120 1.80 -2.24 -23.79
N ILE A 121 2.43 -2.62 -22.68
CA ILE A 121 3.55 -3.59 -22.65
C ILE A 121 3.03 -4.96 -23.11
N PHE A 122 1.90 -5.42 -22.58
CA PHE A 122 1.29 -6.67 -23.00
C PHE A 122 1.02 -6.71 -24.50
N ASN A 123 0.42 -5.66 -25.09
CA ASN A 123 0.18 -5.64 -26.53
C ASN A 123 1.48 -5.77 -27.36
N ARG A 124 2.59 -5.23 -26.87
CA ARG A 124 3.90 -5.42 -27.51
C ARG A 124 4.41 -6.84 -27.34
N CYS A 125 4.31 -7.42 -26.15
CA CYS A 125 4.71 -8.81 -25.89
C CYS A 125 3.85 -9.81 -26.66
N LYS A 126 2.54 -9.55 -26.80
CA LYS A 126 1.61 -10.35 -27.60
C LYS A 126 2.03 -10.38 -29.06
N ASN A 127 2.37 -9.23 -29.66
CA ASN A 127 2.86 -9.19 -31.04
C ASN A 127 4.17 -9.99 -31.22
N VAL A 128 5.12 -9.88 -30.28
CA VAL A 128 6.37 -10.67 -30.33
C VAL A 128 6.11 -12.17 -30.17
N GLY A 129 5.15 -12.53 -29.31
CA GLY A 129 4.67 -13.89 -29.15
C GLY A 129 4.02 -14.44 -30.42
N ASP A 130 3.16 -13.66 -31.07
CA ASP A 130 2.52 -13.99 -32.35
C ASP A 130 3.57 -14.22 -33.45
N GLU A 131 4.57 -13.33 -33.57
CA GLU A 131 5.69 -13.48 -34.52
C GLU A 131 6.46 -14.79 -34.27
N SER A 132 6.77 -15.09 -33.00
CA SER A 132 7.45 -16.33 -32.60
C SER A 132 6.61 -17.57 -32.94
N HIS A 133 5.29 -17.49 -32.73
CA HIS A 133 4.36 -18.56 -33.08
C HIS A 133 4.29 -18.79 -34.59
N GLU A 134 4.25 -17.71 -35.40
CA GLU A 134 4.27 -17.80 -36.85
C GLU A 134 5.56 -18.48 -37.37
N GLU A 135 6.72 -18.17 -36.80
CA GLU A 135 7.99 -18.80 -37.15
C GLU A 135 7.98 -20.32 -36.88
N ILE A 136 7.47 -20.74 -35.71
CA ILE A 136 7.31 -22.16 -35.38
C ILE A 136 6.36 -22.84 -36.37
N MET A 137 5.23 -22.20 -36.67
CA MET A 137 4.24 -22.76 -37.60
C MET A 137 4.78 -22.87 -39.03
N LYS A 138 5.63 -21.93 -39.45
CA LYS A 138 6.34 -21.99 -40.73
C LYS A 138 7.32 -23.16 -40.76
N ALA A 139 8.16 -23.31 -39.73
CA ALA A 139 9.10 -24.44 -39.61
C ALA A 139 8.39 -25.80 -39.64
N LEU A 140 7.24 -25.92 -38.94
CA LEU A 140 6.40 -27.12 -38.98
C LEU A 140 5.80 -27.40 -40.36
N THR A 141 5.40 -26.36 -41.10
CA THR A 141 4.84 -26.50 -42.45
C THR A 141 5.92 -26.96 -43.44
N GLU A 142 7.11 -26.36 -43.37
CA GLU A 142 8.27 -26.75 -44.17
C GLU A 142 8.68 -28.20 -43.89
N LEU A 143 8.74 -28.59 -42.61
CA LEU A 143 8.99 -29.97 -42.19
C LEU A 143 7.98 -30.95 -42.79
N GLN A 144 6.69 -30.59 -42.76
CA GLN A 144 5.63 -31.44 -43.30
C GLN A 144 5.72 -31.58 -44.83
N SER A 145 6.18 -30.55 -45.53
CA SER A 145 6.47 -30.59 -46.97
C SER A 145 7.68 -31.48 -47.29
N ALA A 146 8.77 -31.34 -46.53
CA ALA A 146 9.97 -32.18 -46.67
C ALA A 146 9.65 -33.67 -46.44
N MET A 147 8.82 -33.98 -45.43
CA MET A 147 8.35 -35.33 -45.16
C MET A 147 7.59 -35.93 -46.34
N LYS A 148 6.64 -35.19 -46.92
CA LYS A 148 5.86 -35.65 -48.08
C LYS A 148 6.75 -35.93 -49.28
N THR A 149 7.72 -35.06 -49.53
CA THR A 149 8.69 -35.21 -50.63
C THR A 149 9.56 -36.44 -50.44
N TYR A 150 10.10 -36.64 -49.23
CA TYR A 150 10.85 -37.84 -48.88
C TYR A 150 10.01 -39.12 -49.08
N HIS A 151 8.76 -39.15 -48.59
CA HIS A 151 7.89 -40.31 -48.74
C HIS A 151 7.62 -40.64 -50.22
N ALA A 152 7.39 -39.63 -51.06
CA ALA A 152 7.19 -39.82 -52.49
C ALA A 152 8.43 -40.42 -53.16
N TYR A 153 9.62 -39.84 -52.96
CA TYR A 153 10.85 -40.34 -53.57
C TYR A 153 11.28 -41.70 -53.02
N GLN A 154 11.03 -41.97 -51.73
CA GLN A 154 11.28 -43.28 -51.14
C GLN A 154 10.36 -44.36 -51.76
N SER A 155 9.10 -44.02 -52.03
CA SER A 155 8.16 -44.90 -52.74
C SER A 155 8.63 -45.18 -54.18
N ASP A 156 9.04 -44.14 -54.92
CA ASP A 156 9.57 -44.26 -56.28
C ASP A 156 10.86 -45.07 -56.35
N SER A 157 11.74 -44.94 -55.35
CA SER A 157 12.96 -45.73 -55.22
C SER A 157 12.65 -47.20 -54.98
N LYS A 158 11.75 -47.53 -54.04
CA LYS A 158 11.30 -48.90 -53.77
C LYS A 158 10.61 -49.53 -55.00
N SER A 159 9.81 -48.76 -55.72
CA SER A 159 9.15 -49.20 -56.96
C SER A 159 10.17 -49.51 -58.08
N ALA A 160 11.20 -48.67 -58.24
CA ALA A 160 12.28 -48.90 -59.19
C ALA A 160 13.12 -50.13 -58.82
N GLU A 161 13.42 -50.32 -57.54
CA GLU A 161 14.13 -51.49 -56.99
C GLU A 161 13.37 -52.80 -57.27
N ALA A 162 12.07 -52.83 -56.99
CA ALA A 162 11.23 -53.99 -57.28
C ALA A 162 11.22 -54.36 -58.78
N LYS A 163 11.17 -53.35 -59.65
CA LYS A 163 11.22 -53.54 -61.11
C LYS A 163 12.58 -54.05 -61.58
N LEU A 164 13.68 -53.54 -61.01
CA LEU A 164 15.03 -54.02 -61.28
C LEU A 164 15.16 -55.50 -60.87
N LYS A 165 14.76 -55.83 -59.63
CA LYS A 165 14.81 -57.19 -59.09
C LYS A 165 14.01 -58.19 -59.93
N THR A 166 12.87 -57.75 -60.48
CA THR A 166 12.05 -58.58 -61.39
C THR A 166 12.81 -58.91 -62.67
N VAL A 167 13.48 -57.92 -63.28
CA VAL A 167 14.28 -58.11 -64.50
C VAL A 167 15.51 -58.97 -64.22
N GLU A 168 16.20 -58.75 -63.09
CA GLU A 168 17.34 -59.57 -62.66
C GLU A 168 16.95 -61.03 -62.44
N THR A 169 15.79 -61.28 -61.83
CA THR A 169 15.27 -62.64 -61.63
C THR A 169 14.97 -63.34 -62.97
N GLN A 170 14.39 -62.61 -63.94
CA GLN A 170 14.14 -63.15 -65.29
C GLN A 170 15.44 -63.42 -66.04
N LYS A 171 16.42 -62.51 -65.92
CA LYS A 171 17.77 -62.68 -66.48
C LYS A 171 18.45 -63.91 -65.88
N ALA A 172 18.48 -64.06 -64.56
CA ALA A 172 19.10 -65.20 -63.88
C ALA A 172 18.48 -66.55 -64.32
N LYS A 173 17.15 -66.60 -64.48
CA LYS A 173 16.46 -67.78 -65.04
C LYS A 173 16.90 -68.09 -66.47
N LEU A 174 17.07 -67.07 -67.31
CA LEU A 174 17.54 -67.24 -68.70
C LEU A 174 19.01 -67.69 -68.75
N GLU A 175 19.86 -67.15 -67.89
CA GLU A 175 21.26 -67.55 -67.75
C GLU A 175 21.38 -69.01 -67.30
N GLN A 176 20.53 -69.43 -66.35
CA GLN A 176 20.44 -70.82 -65.89
C GLN A 176 19.95 -71.78 -66.99
N GLN A 177 19.03 -71.35 -67.86
CA GLN A 177 18.59 -72.10 -69.05
C GLN A 177 19.66 -72.19 -70.16
N LEU A 178 20.61 -71.26 -70.19
CA LEU A 178 21.69 -71.19 -71.18
C LEU A 178 22.99 -71.83 -70.71
N ALA A 179 23.02 -72.35 -69.47
CA ALA A 179 24.15 -73.09 -68.91
C ALA A 179 24.50 -74.29 -69.83
N GLY A 180 25.64 -74.20 -70.52
CA GLY A 180 26.11 -75.22 -71.47
C GLY A 180 26.10 -74.84 -72.96
N LYS A 181 25.61 -73.65 -73.35
CA LYS A 181 25.73 -73.10 -74.73
C LYS A 181 26.45 -71.75 -74.71
N ASN A 182 27.07 -71.34 -75.83
CA ASN A 182 27.80 -70.07 -75.98
C ASN A 182 26.93 -68.84 -75.62
N ALA A 183 26.94 -68.46 -74.34
CA ALA A 183 26.10 -67.42 -73.77
C ALA A 183 26.40 -66.02 -74.34
N THR A 184 27.64 -65.79 -74.78
CA THR A 184 28.16 -64.51 -75.29
C THR A 184 27.51 -64.04 -76.60
N SER A 185 26.90 -64.93 -77.40
CA SER A 185 26.25 -64.59 -78.69
C SER A 185 24.72 -64.51 -78.64
N ASN A 186 24.09 -64.72 -77.47
CA ASN A 186 22.63 -64.74 -77.37
C ASN A 186 22.04 -63.32 -77.37
N ARG A 187 21.35 -62.93 -78.45
CA ARG A 187 20.69 -61.62 -78.60
C ARG A 187 19.71 -61.31 -77.45
N LYS A 188 19.02 -62.33 -76.92
CA LYS A 188 18.04 -62.18 -75.83
C LYS A 188 18.74 -61.85 -74.52
N LEU A 189 19.88 -62.48 -74.23
CA LEU A 189 20.70 -62.18 -73.05
C LEU A 189 21.33 -60.78 -73.13
N LYS A 190 21.82 -60.35 -74.30
CA LYS A 190 22.27 -58.96 -74.52
C LYS A 190 21.16 -57.93 -74.30
N SER A 191 19.93 -58.24 -74.70
CA SER A 191 18.76 -57.38 -74.45
C SER A 191 18.46 -57.26 -72.95
N PHE A 192 18.44 -58.38 -72.21
CA PHE A 192 18.28 -58.37 -70.75
C PHE A 192 19.41 -57.64 -70.03
N ASN A 193 20.66 -57.76 -70.48
CA ASN A 193 21.78 -57.00 -69.92
C ASN A 193 21.55 -55.49 -70.08
N ARG A 194 21.21 -55.03 -71.29
CA ARG A 194 20.91 -53.62 -71.56
C ARG A 194 19.68 -53.13 -70.78
N GLN A 195 18.68 -53.99 -70.57
CA GLN A 195 17.49 -53.66 -69.81
C GLN A 195 17.77 -53.61 -68.29
N THR A 196 18.61 -54.49 -67.78
CA THR A 196 19.06 -54.51 -66.38
C THR A 196 19.85 -53.24 -66.09
N GLU A 197 20.86 -52.92 -66.90
CA GLU A 197 21.68 -51.71 -66.76
C GLU A 197 20.83 -50.44 -66.76
N LYS A 198 19.86 -50.31 -67.69
CA LYS A 198 18.91 -49.19 -67.70
C LYS A 198 18.05 -49.10 -66.43
N ARG A 199 17.60 -50.24 -65.89
CA ARG A 199 16.79 -50.28 -64.67
C ARG A 199 17.63 -49.99 -63.43
N GLU A 200 18.89 -50.41 -63.43
CA GLU A 200 19.87 -50.15 -62.39
C GLU A 200 20.21 -48.67 -62.32
N THR A 201 20.49 -48.01 -63.45
CA THR A 201 20.68 -46.56 -63.50
C THR A 201 19.47 -45.81 -62.93
N LYS A 202 18.25 -46.21 -63.34
CA LYS A 202 17.00 -45.58 -62.85
C LYS A 202 16.79 -45.78 -61.34
N TYR A 203 17.10 -46.97 -60.83
CA TYR A 203 17.07 -47.25 -59.39
C TYR A 203 18.08 -46.38 -58.65
N MET A 204 19.32 -46.31 -59.11
CA MET A 204 20.38 -45.52 -58.49
C MET A 204 20.04 -44.02 -58.47
N ASP A 205 19.46 -43.48 -59.55
CA ASP A 205 18.98 -42.10 -59.60
C ASP A 205 17.86 -41.84 -58.59
N ASN A 206 16.85 -42.72 -58.53
CA ASN A 206 15.75 -42.60 -57.57
C ASN A 206 16.24 -42.76 -56.12
N LYS A 207 17.19 -43.68 -55.88
CA LYS A 207 17.82 -43.88 -54.57
C LYS A 207 18.58 -42.63 -54.13
N LYS A 208 19.31 -41.98 -55.05
CA LYS A 208 19.99 -40.71 -54.79
C LYS A 208 19.00 -39.58 -54.47
N LYS A 209 17.88 -39.48 -55.19
CA LYS A 209 16.81 -38.50 -54.90
C LYS A 209 16.18 -38.75 -53.52
N ALA A 210 15.87 -40.00 -53.20
CA ALA A 210 15.33 -40.38 -51.89
C ALA A 210 16.32 -40.08 -50.77
N LEU A 211 17.62 -40.35 -50.97
CA LEU A 211 18.66 -40.01 -50.00
C LEU A 211 18.76 -38.51 -49.74
N LYS A 212 18.74 -37.68 -50.79
CA LYS A 212 18.74 -36.21 -50.64
C LYS A 212 17.51 -35.73 -49.87
N ALA A 213 16.31 -36.13 -50.29
CA ALA A 213 15.08 -35.73 -49.60
C ALA A 213 15.00 -36.25 -48.16
N ARG A 214 15.59 -37.43 -47.87
CA ARG A 214 15.71 -37.94 -46.50
C ARG A 214 16.61 -37.03 -45.65
N ASN A 215 17.76 -36.62 -46.18
CA ASN A 215 18.67 -35.73 -45.47
C ASN A 215 18.03 -34.36 -45.24
N ASP A 216 17.34 -33.80 -46.25
CA ASP A 216 16.60 -32.54 -46.11
C ASP A 216 15.49 -32.65 -45.06
N TYR A 217 14.77 -33.78 -45.03
CA TYR A 217 13.76 -34.04 -44.00
C TYR A 217 14.38 -34.13 -42.60
N LEU A 218 15.51 -34.82 -42.43
CA LEU A 218 16.22 -34.91 -41.14
C LEU A 218 16.72 -33.53 -40.67
N LEU A 219 17.25 -32.71 -41.58
CA LEU A 219 17.64 -31.32 -41.27
C LEU A 219 16.42 -30.47 -40.87
N GLY A 220 15.29 -30.67 -41.54
CA GLY A 220 14.03 -30.02 -41.18
C GLY A 220 13.53 -30.43 -39.79
N ILE A 221 13.71 -31.70 -39.39
CA ILE A 221 13.35 -32.16 -38.04
C ILE A 221 14.17 -31.40 -36.99
N GLU A 222 15.49 -31.33 -37.20
CA GLU A 222 16.38 -30.65 -36.26
C GLU A 222 16.07 -29.15 -36.14
N SER A 223 15.83 -28.49 -37.28
CA SER A 223 15.44 -27.08 -37.32
C SER A 223 14.12 -26.81 -36.56
N ALA A 224 13.06 -27.59 -36.87
CA ALA A 224 11.78 -27.42 -36.21
C ALA A 224 11.84 -27.70 -34.69
N ASN A 225 12.59 -28.74 -34.30
CA ASN A 225 12.82 -29.04 -32.88
C ASN A 225 13.59 -27.93 -32.17
N ALA A 226 14.62 -27.36 -32.81
CA ALA A 226 15.38 -26.25 -32.25
C ALA A 226 14.51 -25.00 -32.04
N SER A 227 13.67 -24.63 -33.02
CA SER A 227 12.73 -23.50 -32.89
C SER A 227 11.72 -23.71 -31.77
N ILE A 228 11.13 -24.91 -31.68
CA ILE A 228 10.18 -25.25 -30.60
C ILE A 228 10.89 -25.21 -29.25
N ASN A 229 12.05 -25.85 -29.12
CA ASN A 229 12.78 -25.90 -27.85
C ASN A 229 13.18 -24.50 -27.38
N ARG A 230 13.68 -23.65 -28.28
CA ARG A 230 14.03 -22.27 -27.95
C ARG A 230 12.83 -21.50 -27.39
N TYR A 231 11.69 -21.57 -28.08
CA TYR A 231 10.49 -20.86 -27.66
C TYR A 231 10.00 -21.31 -26.27
N PHE A 232 9.93 -22.63 -26.05
CA PHE A 232 9.41 -23.18 -24.80
C PHE A 232 10.40 -23.13 -23.64
N ALA A 233 11.71 -23.13 -23.90
CA ALA A 233 12.74 -23.06 -22.86
C ALA A 233 13.02 -21.62 -22.43
N ASP A 234 13.11 -20.70 -23.40
CA ASP A 234 13.61 -19.35 -23.17
C ASP A 234 12.53 -18.29 -23.48
N ASP A 235 12.11 -18.19 -24.74
CA ASP A 235 11.34 -17.03 -25.21
C ASP A 235 9.99 -16.87 -24.48
N CYS A 236 9.34 -17.97 -24.09
CA CYS A 236 8.08 -17.93 -23.32
C CYS A 236 8.29 -17.32 -21.92
N SER A 237 9.40 -17.63 -21.25
CA SER A 237 9.75 -17.04 -19.96
C SER A 237 10.09 -15.56 -20.11
N ASP A 238 10.92 -15.23 -21.10
CA ASP A 238 11.35 -13.85 -21.37
C ASP A 238 10.15 -12.94 -21.72
N LEU A 239 9.16 -13.45 -22.45
CA LEU A 239 7.91 -12.75 -22.71
C LEU A 239 7.15 -12.43 -21.41
N MET A 240 7.07 -13.37 -20.47
CA MET A 240 6.42 -13.12 -19.17
C MET A 240 7.16 -12.09 -18.34
N ASP A 241 8.50 -12.15 -18.31
CA ASP A 241 9.32 -11.16 -17.60
C ASP A 241 9.19 -9.77 -18.22
N CYS A 242 9.08 -9.68 -19.55
CA CYS A 242 8.81 -8.43 -20.25
C CYS A 242 7.41 -7.88 -19.94
N MET A 243 6.39 -8.73 -19.86
CA MET A 243 5.03 -8.33 -19.48
C MET A 243 4.98 -7.72 -18.08
N ASP A 244 5.73 -8.29 -17.13
CA ASP A 244 5.77 -7.84 -15.74
C ASP A 244 6.75 -6.67 -15.51
N PHE A 245 7.38 -6.17 -16.57
CA PHE A 245 8.41 -5.14 -16.48
C PHE A 245 7.91 -3.89 -15.76
N GLY A 246 8.49 -3.64 -14.58
CA GLY A 246 8.19 -2.47 -13.77
C GLY A 246 6.85 -2.49 -13.02
N TYR A 247 6.00 -3.51 -13.20
CA TYR A 247 4.69 -3.61 -12.53
C TYR A 247 4.83 -3.57 -11.00
N HIS A 248 5.54 -4.54 -10.42
CA HIS A 248 5.70 -4.66 -8.97
C HIS A 248 6.40 -3.44 -8.35
N ASN A 249 7.41 -2.91 -9.04
CA ASN A 249 8.10 -1.71 -8.58
C ASN A 249 7.18 -0.49 -8.53
N SER A 250 6.33 -0.32 -9.55
CA SER A 250 5.40 0.82 -9.62
C SER A 250 4.30 0.72 -8.56
N VAL A 251 3.76 -0.48 -8.33
CA VAL A 251 2.83 -0.74 -7.22
C VAL A 251 3.50 -0.49 -5.87
N ARG A 252 4.72 -0.99 -5.67
CA ARG A 252 5.53 -0.73 -4.46
C ARG A 252 5.72 0.76 -4.20
N CYS A 253 6.10 1.52 -5.22
CA CYS A 253 6.26 2.97 -5.11
C CYS A 253 4.95 3.68 -4.75
N SER A 254 3.80 3.19 -5.23
CA SER A 254 2.49 3.70 -4.84
C SER A 254 2.19 3.42 -3.36
N MET A 255 2.46 2.20 -2.89
CA MET A 255 2.30 1.85 -1.47
C MET A 255 3.24 2.63 -0.54
N LEU A 256 4.46 2.94 -1.00
CA LEU A 256 5.38 3.79 -0.24
C LEU A 256 4.91 5.24 -0.10
N VAL A 257 4.23 5.78 -1.12
CA VAL A 257 3.56 7.09 -1.00
C VAL A 257 2.47 7.03 0.06
N TYR A 258 1.63 5.98 0.03
CA TYR A 258 0.60 5.79 1.06
C TYR A 258 1.19 5.67 2.47
N GLN A 259 2.27 4.91 2.65
CA GLN A 259 3.01 4.82 3.91
C GLN A 259 3.55 6.19 4.35
N SER A 260 4.08 6.99 3.41
CA SER A 260 4.60 8.33 3.70
C SER A 260 3.51 9.26 4.24
N CYS A 261 2.29 9.19 3.70
CA CYS A 261 1.15 9.96 4.21
C CYS A 261 0.88 9.64 5.68
N HIS A 262 0.79 8.35 6.04
CA HIS A 262 0.58 7.91 7.42
C HIS A 262 1.68 8.36 8.38
N LYS A 263 2.95 8.26 7.96
CA LYS A 263 4.08 8.75 8.78
C LYS A 263 3.97 10.25 9.06
N ASN A 264 3.54 11.04 8.07
CA ASN A 264 3.36 12.48 8.25
C ASN A 264 2.14 12.82 9.13
N LEU A 265 1.02 12.11 8.99
CA LEU A 265 -0.14 12.26 9.87
C LEU A 265 0.21 11.91 11.32
N ALA A 266 0.87 10.78 11.55
CA ALA A 266 1.33 10.36 12.88
C ALA A 266 2.27 11.40 13.51
N LYS A 267 3.22 11.95 12.73
CA LYS A 267 4.07 13.06 13.18
C LYS A 267 3.24 14.30 13.55
N GLY A 268 2.21 14.62 12.75
CA GLY A 268 1.27 15.70 13.06
C GLY A 268 0.56 15.51 14.40
N HIS A 269 0.04 14.30 14.66
CA HIS A 269 -0.60 13.98 15.94
C HIS A 269 0.37 14.02 17.13
N ASN A 270 1.60 13.54 16.97
CA ASN A 270 2.61 13.64 18.03
C ASN A 270 2.92 15.11 18.38
N ASN A 271 3.09 15.97 17.37
CA ASN A 271 3.29 17.40 17.60
C ASN A 271 2.08 18.03 18.32
N ALA A 272 0.85 17.59 18.01
CA ALA A 272 -0.34 18.05 18.72
C ALA A 272 -0.33 17.63 20.20
N CYS A 273 0.09 16.39 20.51
CA CYS A 273 0.26 15.91 21.88
C CYS A 273 1.28 16.74 22.65
N GLU A 274 2.42 17.07 22.03
CA GLU A 274 3.44 17.95 22.63
C GLU A 274 2.88 19.35 22.96
N VAL A 275 2.10 19.94 22.04
CA VAL A 275 1.45 21.25 22.27
C VAL A 275 0.45 21.17 23.41
N VAL A 276 -0.37 20.12 23.49
CA VAL A 276 -1.32 19.92 24.59
C VAL A 276 -0.58 19.74 25.92
N ASN A 277 0.45 18.90 25.96
CA ASN A 277 1.28 18.69 27.16
C ASN A 277 1.88 20.00 27.66
N LYS A 278 2.36 20.85 26.75
CA LYS A 278 2.84 22.19 27.10
C LYS A 278 1.71 23.05 27.70
N CYS A 279 0.54 23.08 27.07
CA CYS A 279 -0.60 23.84 27.60
C CYS A 279 -0.99 23.40 29.00
N VAL A 280 -1.00 22.09 29.26
CA VAL A 280 -1.27 21.52 30.58
C VAL A 280 -0.22 21.97 31.61
N GLY A 281 1.06 21.96 31.23
CA GLY A 281 2.15 22.43 32.09
C GLY A 281 2.13 23.95 32.34
N ASP A 282 1.58 24.74 31.41
CA ASP A 282 1.51 26.20 31.49
C ASP A 282 0.24 26.72 32.21
N LEU A 283 -0.66 25.84 32.67
CA LEU A 283 -1.82 26.23 33.47
C LEU A 283 -1.37 26.72 34.85
N ASP A 284 -1.66 27.99 35.15
CA ASP A 284 -1.16 28.65 36.37
C ASP A 284 -2.21 29.60 36.98
N ALA A 285 -2.84 29.12 38.05
CA ALA A 285 -3.84 29.89 38.80
C ALA A 285 -3.25 31.15 39.48
N GLN A 286 -1.98 31.14 39.88
CA GLN A 286 -1.36 32.29 40.55
C GLN A 286 -1.05 33.39 39.54
N SER A 287 -0.47 33.04 38.39
CA SER A 287 -0.28 34.00 37.31
C SER A 287 -1.61 34.57 36.81
N ASP A 288 -2.64 33.73 36.67
CA ASP A 288 -3.96 34.16 36.22
C ASP A 288 -4.62 35.13 37.22
N LYS A 289 -4.52 34.84 38.53
CA LYS A 289 -4.96 35.74 39.60
C LYS A 289 -4.23 37.08 39.56
N GLN A 290 -2.92 37.06 39.38
CA GLN A 290 -2.11 38.28 39.32
C GLN A 290 -2.55 39.18 38.16
N ARG A 291 -2.71 38.61 36.95
CA ARG A 291 -3.19 39.36 35.77
C ARG A 291 -4.59 39.92 35.98
N PHE A 292 -5.46 39.21 36.68
CA PHE A 292 -6.80 39.70 37.02
C PHE A 292 -6.76 40.92 37.96
N ILE A 293 -5.94 40.85 39.03
CA ILE A 293 -5.74 41.97 39.96
C ILE A 293 -5.17 43.18 39.23
N GLU A 294 -4.20 42.97 38.34
CA GLU A 294 -3.59 44.04 37.52
C GLU A 294 -4.61 44.71 36.59
N LEU A 295 -5.48 43.91 35.95
CA LEU A 295 -6.53 44.40 35.07
C LEU A 295 -7.53 45.29 35.83
N TYR A 296 -7.92 44.89 37.03
CA TYR A 296 -8.89 45.60 37.87
C TYR A 296 -8.24 46.35 39.03
N ASN A 297 -7.03 46.86 38.84
CA ASN A 297 -6.22 47.42 39.93
C ASN A 297 -6.98 48.48 40.76
N SER A 298 -7.82 49.30 40.16
CA SER A 298 -8.55 50.36 40.86
C SER A 298 -9.53 49.82 41.90
N ALA A 299 -10.02 48.60 41.71
CA ALA A 299 -10.90 47.91 42.65
C ALA A 299 -10.14 47.15 43.74
N PHE A 300 -8.95 46.63 43.42
CA PHE A 300 -8.17 45.76 44.32
C PHE A 300 -6.99 46.43 45.00
N MET A 301 -6.62 47.66 44.61
CA MET A 301 -5.59 48.43 45.27
C MET A 301 -6.02 48.82 46.68
N LEU A 302 -5.06 48.77 47.61
CA LEU A 302 -5.27 49.13 49.00
C LEU A 302 -5.75 50.59 49.11
N PRO A 303 -6.93 50.85 49.70
CA PRO A 303 -7.40 52.21 49.95
C PRO A 303 -6.46 52.98 50.89
N LYS A 304 -6.52 54.31 50.83
CA LYS A 304 -5.80 55.14 51.80
C LYS A 304 -6.26 54.82 53.22
N LYS A 305 -5.31 54.79 54.16
CA LYS A 305 -5.63 54.64 55.57
C LYS A 305 -6.52 55.81 56.01
N PHE A 306 -7.45 55.52 56.91
CA PHE A 306 -8.17 56.58 57.59
C PHE A 306 -7.21 57.37 58.47
N GLU A 307 -7.32 58.69 58.40
CA GLU A 307 -6.53 59.63 59.18
C GLU A 307 -7.44 60.34 60.17
N PHE A 308 -6.91 60.65 61.36
CA PHE A 308 -7.62 61.44 62.35
C PHE A 308 -8.01 62.80 61.77
N GLN A 309 -9.29 63.16 61.88
CA GLN A 309 -9.82 64.43 61.39
C GLN A 309 -10.01 65.39 62.58
N PRO A 310 -9.10 66.35 62.80
CA PRO A 310 -9.18 67.24 63.96
C PRO A 310 -10.40 68.16 63.86
N TYR A 311 -11.17 68.27 64.95
CA TYR A 311 -12.29 69.20 65.03
C TYR A 311 -11.81 70.57 65.51
N ARG A 312 -12.08 71.63 64.73
CA ARG A 312 -11.76 73.03 65.07
C ARG A 312 -10.30 73.27 65.51
N GLY A 313 -9.34 72.62 64.86
CA GLY A 313 -7.92 72.84 65.13
C GLY A 313 -7.38 72.11 66.36
N ASP A 314 -8.02 71.01 66.78
CA ASP A 314 -7.46 70.11 67.80
C ASP A 314 -6.06 69.63 67.40
N GLU A 315 -5.06 69.97 68.22
CA GLU A 315 -3.65 69.65 67.99
C GLU A 315 -3.28 68.26 68.57
N VAL A 316 -4.17 67.62 69.35
CA VAL A 316 -3.89 66.35 70.02
C VAL A 316 -4.27 65.17 69.13
N GLN A 317 -3.27 64.45 68.61
CA GLN A 317 -3.47 63.28 67.73
C GLN A 317 -3.10 61.95 68.38
N GLN A 318 -2.88 61.95 69.68
CA GLN A 318 -2.46 60.78 70.44
C GLN A 318 -3.40 60.54 71.62
N VAL A 319 -3.46 59.29 72.08
CA VAL A 319 -4.24 58.92 73.26
C VAL A 319 -3.67 59.64 74.48
N SER A 320 -4.51 60.41 75.18
CA SER A 320 -4.15 61.13 76.41
C SER A 320 -4.78 60.45 77.62
N ALA A 321 -3.95 59.85 78.49
CA ALA A 321 -4.38 59.11 79.68
C ALA A 321 -4.23 59.95 80.97
N GLN A 322 -4.90 61.11 81.02
CA GLN A 322 -4.92 61.94 82.22
C GLN A 322 -5.65 61.23 83.37
N LYS A 323 -5.28 61.52 84.63
CA LYS A 323 -5.81 60.83 85.83
C LYS A 323 -7.35 60.76 85.89
N SER A 324 -8.05 61.78 85.40
CA SER A 324 -9.52 61.84 85.40
C SER A 324 -10.20 60.84 84.46
N VAL A 325 -9.49 60.31 83.46
CA VAL A 325 -10.02 59.39 82.43
C VAL A 325 -9.20 58.09 82.35
N GLN A 326 -8.17 57.95 83.18
CA GLN A 326 -7.20 56.85 83.11
C GLN A 326 -7.86 55.50 83.38
N ASP A 327 -8.71 55.41 84.40
CA ASP A 327 -9.39 54.16 84.77
C ASP A 327 -10.37 53.70 83.68
N ASP A 328 -11.12 54.63 83.07
CA ASP A 328 -12.02 54.34 81.95
C ASP A 328 -11.26 53.85 80.72
N ILE A 329 -10.11 54.45 80.40
CA ILE A 329 -9.23 54.03 79.30
C ILE A 329 -8.66 52.63 79.57
N LEU A 330 -8.20 52.36 80.79
CA LEU A 330 -7.67 51.05 81.18
C LEU A 330 -8.77 49.97 81.12
N GLN A 331 -9.98 50.26 81.62
CA GLN A 331 -11.11 49.35 81.52
C GLN A 331 -11.45 49.05 80.06
N ARG A 332 -11.49 50.07 79.19
CA ARG A 332 -11.72 49.87 77.75
C ARG A 332 -10.59 49.09 77.09
N TYR A 333 -9.35 49.33 77.46
CA TYR A 333 -8.20 48.58 76.96
C TYR A 333 -8.32 47.09 77.29
N HIS A 334 -8.60 46.75 78.55
CA HIS A 334 -8.82 45.37 78.98
C HIS A 334 -10.01 44.73 78.27
N ALA A 335 -11.15 45.43 78.17
CA ALA A 335 -12.32 44.93 77.46
C ALA A 335 -12.06 44.66 75.96
N ILE A 336 -11.31 45.53 75.28
CA ILE A 336 -10.88 45.32 73.88
C ILE A 336 -9.92 44.13 73.81
N GLY A 337 -8.97 44.03 74.75
CA GLY A 337 -8.02 42.92 74.83
C GLY A 337 -8.71 41.56 75.00
N ASP A 338 -9.67 41.47 75.91
CA ASP A 338 -10.45 40.26 76.18
C ASP A 338 -11.27 39.87 74.95
N ARG A 339 -11.99 40.82 74.33
CA ARG A 339 -12.72 40.58 73.09
C ARG A 339 -11.84 40.13 71.93
N LEU A 340 -10.63 40.69 71.81
CA LEU A 340 -9.68 40.27 70.77
C LEU A 340 -9.17 38.84 71.00
N ARG A 341 -9.04 38.39 72.27
CA ARG A 341 -8.68 37.00 72.55
C ARG A 341 -9.80 36.05 72.14
N ASP A 342 -11.04 36.35 72.50
CA ASP A 342 -12.20 35.51 72.13
C ASP A 342 -12.37 35.43 70.62
N LEU A 343 -12.28 36.56 69.91
CA LEU A 343 -12.36 36.60 68.45
C LEU A 343 -11.22 35.82 67.78
N ARG A 344 -10.01 35.81 68.35
CA ARG A 344 -8.91 35.00 67.81
C ARG A 344 -9.20 33.52 67.93
N LEU A 345 -9.72 33.06 69.08
CA LEU A 345 -10.09 31.66 69.27
C LEU A 345 -11.18 31.22 68.28
N GLU A 346 -12.23 32.03 68.12
CA GLU A 346 -13.28 31.77 67.13
C GLU A 346 -12.71 31.74 65.70
N ASN A 347 -11.83 32.68 65.37
CA ASN A 347 -11.18 32.73 64.06
C ASN A 347 -10.34 31.47 63.80
N ASP A 348 -9.58 31.01 64.78
CA ASP A 348 -8.76 29.81 64.69
C ASP A 348 -9.61 28.55 64.47
N GLU A 349 -10.77 28.43 65.13
CA GLU A 349 -11.71 27.32 64.92
C GLU A 349 -12.33 27.32 63.51
N VAL A 350 -12.71 28.50 63.02
CA VAL A 350 -13.22 28.67 61.65
C VAL A 350 -12.14 28.34 60.63
N TRP A 351 -10.91 28.82 60.82
CA TRP A 351 -9.78 28.50 59.94
C TRP A 351 -9.51 27.01 59.87
N LYS A 352 -9.50 26.33 61.02
CA LYS A 352 -9.28 24.88 61.05
C LYS A 352 -10.35 24.12 60.25
N THR A 353 -11.61 24.51 60.40
CA THR A 353 -12.72 23.93 59.65
C THR A 353 -12.58 24.18 58.14
N LEU A 354 -12.13 25.38 57.77
CA LEU A 354 -11.89 25.76 56.37
C LEU A 354 -10.73 24.95 55.77
N GLU A 355 -9.61 24.80 56.47
CA GLU A 355 -8.45 24.00 56.04
C GLU A 355 -8.82 22.51 55.87
N GLU A 356 -9.59 21.95 56.80
CA GLU A 356 -10.07 20.57 56.71
C GLU A 356 -11.00 20.37 55.50
N THR A 357 -11.88 21.34 55.24
CA THR A 357 -12.77 21.34 54.08
C THR A 357 -11.99 21.49 52.78
N GLU A 358 -11.04 22.43 52.72
CA GLU A 358 -10.16 22.64 51.57
C GLU A 358 -9.38 21.37 51.24
N LYS A 359 -8.80 20.71 52.26
CA LYS A 359 -8.10 19.45 52.09
C LYS A 359 -9.01 18.37 51.51
N SER A 360 -10.20 18.19 52.07
CA SER A 360 -11.17 17.20 51.57
C SER A 360 -11.60 17.48 50.12
N LEU A 361 -11.75 18.76 49.75
CA LEU A 361 -12.07 19.15 48.38
C LEU A 361 -10.88 18.90 47.44
N ASN A 362 -9.66 19.23 47.85
CA ASN A 362 -8.45 18.97 47.08
C ASN A 362 -8.25 17.47 46.81
N ASP A 363 -8.54 16.61 47.78
CA ASP A 363 -8.47 15.15 47.58
C ASP A 363 -9.48 14.67 46.52
N LYS A 364 -10.67 15.29 46.45
CA LYS A 364 -11.70 14.96 45.46
C LYS A 364 -11.40 15.51 44.06
N ILE A 365 -10.76 16.68 43.97
CA ILE A 365 -10.45 17.33 42.69
C ILE A 365 -9.22 16.70 42.02
N ASN A 366 -8.23 16.25 42.81
CA ASN A 366 -6.95 15.74 42.29
C ASN A 366 -6.95 14.23 41.97
N ILE A 367 -8.11 13.66 41.65
CA ILE A 367 -8.22 12.27 41.20
C ILE A 367 -7.52 12.14 39.83
N LYS A 368 -6.72 11.09 39.66
CA LYS A 368 -5.96 10.84 38.42
C LYS A 368 -6.74 9.91 37.47
N ASP A 369 -7.89 10.36 36.99
CA ASP A 369 -8.80 9.60 36.12
C ASP A 369 -8.65 9.91 34.62
N TYR A 370 -7.51 10.48 34.23
CA TYR A 370 -7.25 10.92 32.85
C TYR A 370 -6.59 9.86 31.94
N ASP A 371 -6.11 8.72 32.47
CA ASP A 371 -5.60 7.63 31.62
C ASP A 371 -6.75 6.80 31.06
N VAL A 372 -6.91 6.87 29.74
CA VAL A 372 -7.97 6.21 28.97
C VAL A 372 -7.44 5.08 28.09
N SER A 373 -6.19 4.64 28.31
CA SER A 373 -5.53 3.62 27.47
C SER A 373 -6.34 2.32 27.38
N THR A 374 -7.11 1.99 28.42
CA THR A 374 -7.98 0.81 28.47
C THR A 374 -9.04 0.76 27.36
N PHE A 375 -9.49 1.91 26.84
CA PHE A 375 -10.47 1.98 25.75
C PHE A 375 -9.87 1.65 24.38
N PHE A 376 -8.54 1.65 24.24
CA PHE A 376 -7.83 1.42 22.97
C PHE A 376 -7.07 0.09 22.94
N LEU A 377 -7.20 -0.74 23.98
CA LEU A 377 -6.68 -2.11 23.97
C LEU A 377 -7.50 -2.92 22.96
N GLU A 378 -6.85 -3.50 21.95
CA GLU A 378 -7.49 -4.45 21.04
C GLU A 378 -7.88 -5.72 21.83
N GLU A 379 -9.16 -5.84 22.21
CA GLU A 379 -9.68 -7.14 22.64
C GLU A 379 -9.72 -8.11 21.45
N ASN A 380 -9.05 -9.25 21.63
CA ASN A 380 -9.19 -10.50 20.87
C ASN A 380 -8.53 -10.61 19.49
N HIS A 381 -7.23 -10.90 19.48
CA HIS A 381 -6.78 -11.94 18.56
C HIS A 381 -7.59 -13.23 18.81
N PRO A 382 -8.10 -13.92 17.76
CA PRO A 382 -8.68 -15.24 17.92
C PRO A 382 -7.63 -16.13 18.61
N PRO A 383 -8.03 -16.95 19.60
CA PRO A 383 -7.10 -17.81 20.30
C PRO A 383 -6.36 -18.68 19.27
N LYS A 384 -5.03 -18.65 19.28
CA LYS A 384 -4.20 -19.39 18.33
C LYS A 384 -4.28 -20.90 18.57
N SER A 385 -4.90 -21.31 19.68
CA SER A 385 -5.18 -22.71 20.00
C SER A 385 -6.41 -22.86 20.91
N PRO A 386 -7.05 -24.05 20.93
CA PRO A 386 -8.09 -24.39 21.89
C PRO A 386 -7.66 -24.24 23.37
N HIS A 387 -6.36 -24.36 23.65
CA HIS A 387 -5.80 -24.21 25.00
C HIS A 387 -5.81 -22.74 25.47
N GLU A 388 -5.58 -21.81 24.55
CA GLU A 388 -5.63 -20.36 24.82
C GLU A 388 -7.08 -19.89 25.02
N ALA A 389 -8.03 -20.50 24.29
CA ALA A 389 -9.47 -20.28 24.47
C ALA A 389 -9.96 -20.75 25.84
N ALA A 390 -9.47 -21.90 26.33
CA ALA A 390 -9.81 -22.42 27.65
C ALA A 390 -9.28 -21.55 28.79
N LYS A 391 -8.10 -20.93 28.61
CA LYS A 391 -7.48 -20.04 29.61
C LYS A 391 -8.24 -18.73 29.78
N ARG A 392 -8.82 -18.20 28.68
CA ARG A 392 -9.67 -16.98 28.72
C ARG A 392 -11.02 -17.23 29.41
N ARG A 393 -11.58 -18.44 29.33
CA ARG A 393 -12.84 -18.81 30.01
C ARG A 393 -12.70 -19.10 31.51
N GLY A 394 -11.47 -19.19 32.03
CA GLY A 394 -11.21 -19.48 33.45
C GLY A 394 -10.95 -18.23 34.31
N ILE A 395 -11.17 -17.02 33.76
CA ILE A 395 -10.93 -15.74 34.43
C ILE A 395 -12.23 -14.92 34.56
N GLU A 396 -13.38 -15.44 34.10
CA GLU A 396 -14.70 -14.87 34.41
C GLU A 396 -15.22 -15.29 35.78
#